data_AF-A0AA35TTS3-F1
#
_entry.id   AF-A0AA35TTS3-F1
#
_cell.length_a   1.000
_cell.length_b   1.000
_cell.length_c   1.000
_cell.angle_alpha   90.00
_cell.angle_beta   90.00
_cell.angle_gamma   90.00
#
_symmetry.space_group_name_H-M   'P 1'
#
loop_
_entity.id
_entity.type
_entity.pdbx_description
1 polymer ?
#
loop_
_entity_poly.entity_id
_entity_poly.type
_entity_poly.pdbx_seq_one_letter_code
_entity_poly.pdbx_strand_id
1 'polypeptide(L)'
;MAPQYKSMKQVLPLFYRPGLLVGGTLEHDCSLQRSIGYFLEPLVLLAPFAKKPIKVTLRGNTNSSNDPSVDYYRVCVVPLLKRFLPDNNLHLKILTRGVSPGGGGEVEFSCPVVRRMRPVQMTDCGKVRRIRGVAYPPSTTTTATNFSPPT
;
A
#
# COMPACT_ATOMS: atom_id res chain seq x y z
N MET A 1 9.33 -41.29 22.31
CA MET A 1 8.47 -40.41 21.48
C MET A 1 8.25 -39.14 22.29
N ALA A 2 9.09 -38.12 22.10
CA ALA A 2 9.10 -36.91 22.93
C ALA A 2 8.21 -35.82 22.30
N PRO A 3 7.29 -35.19 23.05
CA PRO A 3 6.50 -34.07 22.53
C PRO A 3 7.39 -32.82 22.41
N GLN A 4 7.54 -32.30 21.20
CA GLN A 4 8.18 -31.01 20.93
C GLN A 4 7.32 -29.89 21.53
N TYR A 5 7.80 -29.27 22.61
CA TYR A 5 7.26 -28.03 23.16
C TYR A 5 7.51 -26.91 22.15
N LYS A 6 6.49 -26.60 21.35
CA LYS A 6 6.47 -25.47 20.43
C LYS A 6 6.55 -24.19 21.28
N SER A 7 7.72 -23.54 21.24
CA SER A 7 8.00 -22.28 21.93
C SER A 7 6.87 -21.28 21.73
N MET A 8 6.09 -21.08 22.80
CA MET A 8 5.05 -20.07 22.89
C MET A 8 5.77 -18.72 22.99
N LYS A 9 5.81 -17.96 21.89
CA LYS A 9 6.37 -16.59 21.90
C LYS A 9 5.60 -15.78 22.94
N GLN A 10 6.27 -15.42 24.03
CA GLN A 10 5.74 -14.56 25.08
C GLN A 10 5.36 -13.21 24.44
N VAL A 11 4.06 -12.95 24.30
CA VAL A 11 3.57 -11.67 23.79
C VAL A 11 3.62 -10.68 24.94
N LEU A 12 4.66 -9.83 24.97
CA LEU A 12 4.77 -8.77 25.96
C LEU A 12 3.66 -7.73 25.73
N PRO A 13 3.06 -7.17 26.80
CA PRO A 13 2.05 -6.12 26.65
C PRO A 13 2.66 -4.85 26.03
N LEU A 14 2.12 -4.40 24.90
CA LEU A 14 2.49 -3.15 24.23
C LEU A 14 1.54 -2.04 24.70
N PHE A 15 2.07 -1.04 25.41
CA PHE A 15 1.31 0.15 25.77
C PHE A 15 1.61 1.29 24.80
N TYR A 16 0.59 1.79 24.10
CA TYR A 16 0.69 2.94 23.20
C TYR A 16 -0.30 4.04 23.63
N ARG A 17 0.21 5.25 23.88
CA ARG A 17 -0.62 6.43 24.16
C ARG A 17 -0.68 7.27 22.88
N PRO A 18 -1.81 7.27 22.13
CA PRO A 18 -1.90 7.99 20.87
C PRO A 18 -1.75 9.49 21.08
N GLY A 19 -0.96 10.11 20.21
CA GLY A 19 -0.79 11.56 20.15
C GLY A 19 -1.55 12.17 18.98
N LEU A 20 -1.34 13.47 18.80
CA LEU A 20 -1.89 14.22 17.69
C LEU A 20 -1.14 13.94 16.38
N LEU A 21 -1.87 13.69 15.29
CA LEU A 21 -1.30 13.51 13.96
C LEU A 21 -0.87 14.85 13.36
N VAL A 22 0.43 15.10 13.29
CA VAL A 22 0.97 16.36 12.76
C VAL A 22 1.02 16.36 11.23
N GLY A 23 1.47 15.26 10.62
CA GLY A 23 1.75 15.17 9.19
C GLY A 23 3.08 15.81 8.80
N GLY A 24 3.24 16.21 7.53
CA GLY A 24 4.47 16.78 6.98
C GLY A 24 5.19 15.87 5.98
N THR A 25 6.43 16.22 5.66
CA THR A 25 7.31 15.43 4.77
C THR A 25 8.07 14.39 5.58
N LEU A 26 7.96 13.12 5.20
CA LEU A 26 8.56 11.99 5.91
C LEU A 26 9.26 11.07 4.92
N GLU A 27 10.36 10.48 5.35
CA GLU A 27 11.03 9.39 4.62
C GLU A 27 11.07 8.17 5.55
N HIS A 28 10.77 6.99 5.01
CA HIS A 28 10.82 5.76 5.78
C HIS A 28 11.35 4.60 4.94
N ASP A 29 12.44 4.03 5.42
CA ASP A 29 13.00 2.79 4.88
C ASP A 29 12.27 1.59 5.49
N CYS A 30 11.44 0.95 4.68
CA CYS A 30 10.65 -0.22 5.05
C CYS A 30 11.54 -1.47 5.18
N SER A 31 11.25 -2.30 6.17
CA SER A 31 11.89 -3.61 6.31
C SER A 31 11.62 -4.50 5.09
N LEU A 32 12.65 -5.20 4.60
CA LEU A 32 12.54 -6.14 3.48
C LEU A 32 11.69 -7.38 3.80
N GLN A 33 11.33 -7.60 5.07
CA GLN A 33 10.43 -8.70 5.47
C GLN A 33 8.97 -8.49 5.04
N ARG A 34 8.58 -7.25 4.76
CA ARG A 34 7.21 -6.86 4.39
C ARG A 34 7.24 -5.96 3.15
N SER A 35 6.13 -5.91 2.42
CA SER A 35 6.00 -4.93 1.33
C SER A 35 5.74 -3.52 1.86
N ILE A 36 6.03 -2.51 1.03
CA ILE A 36 5.63 -1.11 1.25
C ILE A 36 4.11 -1.00 1.45
N GLY A 37 3.33 -1.89 0.82
CA GLY A 37 1.87 -1.94 0.98
C GLY A 37 1.41 -2.17 2.42
N TYR A 38 2.19 -2.90 3.23
CA TYR A 38 1.93 -3.07 4.66
C TYR A 38 2.00 -1.75 5.43
N PHE A 39 2.96 -0.88 5.07
CA PHE A 39 3.14 0.43 5.69
C PHE A 39 2.16 1.47 5.14
N LEU A 40 1.74 1.33 3.88
CA LEU A 40 0.73 2.19 3.26
C LEU A 40 -0.65 2.01 3.89
N GLU A 41 -1.01 0.81 4.35
CA GLU A 41 -2.34 0.54 4.91
C GLU A 41 -2.74 1.47 6.05
N PRO A 42 -2.00 1.55 7.18
CA PRO A 42 -2.33 2.48 8.26
C PRO A 42 -2.12 3.93 7.83
N LEU A 43 -1.15 4.20 6.95
CA LEU A 43 -0.81 5.55 6.53
C LEU A 43 -1.95 6.18 5.74
N VAL A 44 -2.57 5.42 4.84
CA VAL A 44 -3.69 5.85 4.02
C VAL A 44 -4.95 6.12 4.87
N LEU A 45 -5.15 5.37 5.96
CA LEU A 45 -6.25 5.58 6.89
C LEU A 45 -6.06 6.82 7.77
N LEU A 46 -4.83 7.10 8.19
CA LEU A 46 -4.52 8.19 9.12
C LEU A 46 -4.23 9.52 8.41
N ALA A 47 -3.67 9.48 7.21
CA ALA A 47 -3.17 10.67 6.51
C ALA A 47 -4.20 11.79 6.29
N PRO A 48 -5.48 11.52 5.97
CA PRO A 48 -6.49 12.56 5.81
C PRO A 48 -6.72 13.42 7.06
N PHE A 49 -6.45 12.87 8.25
CA PHE A 49 -6.76 13.46 9.55
C PHE A 49 -5.57 14.19 10.19
N ALA A 50 -4.43 14.30 9.50
CA ALA A 50 -3.28 15.02 10.00
C ALA A 50 -3.50 16.55 9.96
N LYS A 51 -2.82 17.29 10.85
CA LYS A 51 -2.89 18.77 10.86
C LYS A 51 -2.25 19.42 9.63
N LYS A 52 -1.22 18.80 9.05
CA LYS A 52 -0.49 19.26 7.86
C LYS A 52 -0.56 18.20 6.76
N PRO A 53 -0.49 18.61 5.47
CA PRO A 53 -0.45 17.66 4.37
C PRO A 53 0.69 16.66 4.57
N ILE A 54 0.43 15.41 4.21
CA ILE A 54 1.42 14.35 4.30
C ILE A 54 2.07 14.16 2.93
N LYS A 55 3.41 14.12 2.93
CA LYS A 55 4.20 13.66 1.79
C LYS A 55 5.20 12.63 2.31
N VAL A 56 4.99 11.36 2.02
CA VAL A 56 5.86 10.28 2.50
C VAL A 56 6.55 9.59 1.34
N THR A 57 7.86 9.46 1.44
CA THR A 57 8.67 8.61 0.58
C THR A 57 8.96 7.30 1.30
N LEU A 58 8.48 6.18 0.76
CA LEU A 58 8.68 4.84 1.30
C LEU A 58 9.64 4.07 0.41
N ARG A 59 10.69 3.48 1.00
CA ARG A 59 11.69 2.68 0.28
C ARG A 59 11.68 1.23 0.75
N GLY A 60 11.70 0.27 -0.17
CA GLY A 60 11.66 -1.16 0.17
C GLY A 60 11.03 -2.05 -0.91
N ASN A 61 10.40 -3.15 -0.51
CA ASN A 61 9.78 -4.10 -1.42
C ASN A 61 8.42 -3.60 -1.91
N THR A 62 8.26 -3.38 -3.21
CA THR A 62 6.96 -2.95 -3.79
C THR A 62 5.94 -4.06 -3.92
N ASN A 63 6.38 -5.32 -3.91
CA ASN A 63 5.50 -6.48 -4.04
C ASN A 63 5.99 -7.62 -3.13
N SER A 64 5.04 -8.34 -2.55
CA SER A 64 5.25 -9.52 -1.69
C SER A 64 4.06 -10.45 -1.87
N SER A 65 4.24 -11.76 -1.71
CA SER A 65 3.13 -12.72 -1.77
C SER A 65 2.16 -12.58 -0.59
N ASN A 66 2.64 -12.05 0.54
CA ASN A 66 1.90 -12.05 1.80
C ASN A 66 1.22 -10.72 2.12
N ASP A 67 1.57 -9.65 1.39
CA ASP A 67 1.13 -8.29 1.65
C ASP A 67 0.51 -7.68 0.40
N PRO A 68 -0.43 -6.72 0.53
CA PRO A 68 -0.97 -6.02 -0.63
C PRO A 68 0.14 -5.32 -1.43
N SER A 69 0.03 -5.38 -2.75
CA SER A 69 0.96 -4.68 -3.64
C SER A 69 0.70 -3.17 -3.65
N VAL A 70 1.72 -2.38 -3.97
CA VAL A 70 1.56 -0.93 -4.10
C VAL A 70 0.58 -0.57 -5.22
N ASP A 71 0.46 -1.43 -6.25
CA ASP A 71 -0.50 -1.25 -7.34
C ASP A 71 -1.96 -1.38 -6.88
N TYR A 72 -2.25 -2.23 -5.88
CA TYR A 72 -3.59 -2.30 -5.28
C TYR A 72 -4.00 -0.97 -4.68
N TYR A 73 -3.10 -0.32 -3.91
CA TYR A 73 -3.37 0.99 -3.34
C TYR A 73 -3.56 2.06 -4.42
N ARG A 74 -2.74 2.02 -5.47
CA ARG A 74 -2.81 2.97 -6.58
C ARG A 74 -4.11 2.87 -7.37
N VAL A 75 -4.56 1.66 -7.69
CA VAL A 75 -5.68 1.42 -8.61
C VAL A 75 -7.02 1.32 -7.89
N CYS A 76 -7.05 0.80 -6.66
CA CYS A 76 -8.29 0.58 -5.92
C CYS A 76 -8.48 1.63 -4.81
N VAL A 77 -7.50 1.75 -3.91
CA VAL A 77 -7.66 2.51 -2.67
C VAL A 77 -7.65 4.03 -2.90
N VAL A 78 -6.69 4.54 -3.69
CA VAL A 78 -6.61 5.98 -3.99
C VAL A 78 -7.87 6.48 -4.71
N PRO A 79 -8.37 5.83 -5.78
CA PRO A 79 -9.63 6.24 -6.42
C PRO A 79 -10.85 6.13 -5.51
N LEU A 80 -10.88 5.12 -4.63
CA LEU A 80 -11.94 4.98 -3.63
C LEU A 80 -11.93 6.17 -2.66
N LEU A 81 -10.76 6.53 -2.13
CA LEU A 81 -10.63 7.66 -1.22
C LEU A 81 -10.97 9.00 -1.87
N LYS A 82 -10.63 9.20 -3.14
CA LYS A 82 -11.04 10.41 -3.89
C LYS A 82 -12.56 10.62 -3.96
N ARG A 83 -13.37 9.57 -3.72
CA ARG A 83 -14.83 9.74 -3.61
C ARG A 83 -15.22 10.42 -2.28
N PHE A 84 -14.58 9.99 -1.19
CA PHE A 84 -14.81 10.54 0.15
C PHE A 84 -14.13 11.90 0.35
N LEU A 85 -12.93 12.06 -0.20
CA LEU A 85 -12.11 13.26 -0.04
C LEU A 85 -12.43 14.25 -1.16
N PRO A 86 -12.81 15.50 -0.85
CA PRO A 86 -13.10 16.50 -1.88
C PRO A 86 -11.85 16.96 -2.65
N ASP A 87 -10.65 16.80 -2.08
CA ASP A 87 -9.41 17.29 -2.64
C ASP A 87 -8.75 16.31 -3.63
N ASN A 88 -8.45 16.80 -4.83
CA ASN A 88 -7.88 15.99 -5.92
C ASN A 88 -6.38 15.68 -5.77
N ASN A 89 -5.72 16.27 -4.77
CA ASN A 89 -4.27 16.19 -4.59
C ASN A 89 -3.79 14.88 -3.93
N LEU A 90 -4.70 13.96 -3.56
CA LEU A 90 -4.32 12.62 -3.14
C LEU A 90 -3.70 11.85 -4.31
N HIS A 91 -2.44 11.42 -4.17
CA HIS A 91 -1.78 10.61 -5.18
C HIS A 91 -0.75 9.65 -4.59
N LEU A 92 -0.54 8.55 -5.30
CA LEU A 92 0.46 7.53 -5.02
C LEU A 92 1.26 7.30 -6.30
N LYS A 93 2.56 7.63 -6.26
CA LYS A 93 3.48 7.51 -7.39
C LYS A 93 4.52 6.46 -7.07
N ILE A 94 4.64 5.46 -7.94
CA ILE A 94 5.69 4.45 -7.86
C ILE A 94 6.86 5.02 -8.67
N LEU A 95 7.98 5.35 -8.00
CA LEU A 95 9.18 5.88 -8.65
C LEU A 95 10.02 4.73 -9.20
N THR A 96 10.34 3.78 -8.34
CA THR A 96 11.15 2.61 -8.66
C THR A 96 10.47 1.37 -8.10
N ARG A 97 10.53 0.25 -8.83
CA ARG A 97 10.02 -1.04 -8.33
C ARG A 97 11.16 -1.86 -7.76
N GLY A 98 10.90 -2.44 -6.60
CA GLY A 98 11.82 -3.34 -5.90
C GLY A 98 11.14 -4.64 -5.53
N VAL A 99 11.84 -5.74 -5.75
CA VAL A 99 11.38 -7.09 -5.44
C VAL A 99 12.36 -7.72 -4.46
N SER A 100 11.84 -8.50 -3.52
CA SER A 100 12.66 -9.29 -2.60
C SER A 100 13.61 -10.23 -3.39
N PRO A 101 14.85 -10.46 -2.94
CA PRO A 101 15.47 -10.00 -1.70
C PRO A 101 16.21 -8.65 -1.78
N GLY A 102 16.46 -8.13 -3.00
CA GLY A 102 17.27 -6.94 -3.20
C GLY A 102 16.55 -5.61 -2.88
N GLY A 103 15.22 -5.60 -2.87
CA GLY A 103 14.44 -4.40 -2.62
C GLY A 103 14.72 -3.31 -3.65
N GLY A 104 14.97 -2.08 -3.18
CA GLY A 104 15.27 -0.92 -4.05
C GLY A 104 14.05 -0.26 -4.67
N GLY A 105 12.84 -0.59 -4.20
CA GLY A 105 11.63 0.08 -4.62
C GLY A 105 11.46 1.39 -3.88
N GLU A 106 10.87 2.39 -4.54
CA GLU A 106 10.62 3.70 -3.97
C GLU A 106 9.24 4.20 -4.41
N VAL A 107 8.46 4.66 -3.43
CA VAL A 107 7.07 5.07 -3.61
C VAL A 107 6.84 6.39 -2.90
N GLU A 108 6.27 7.35 -3.60
CA GLU A 108 5.86 8.64 -3.05
C GLU A 108 4.34 8.64 -2.84
N PHE A 109 3.90 8.81 -1.59
CA PHE A 109 2.51 9.01 -1.23
C PHE A 109 2.29 10.45 -0.79
N SER A 110 1.28 11.11 -1.34
CA SER A 110 0.91 12.46 -0.92
C SER A 110 -0.60 12.54 -0.65
N CYS A 111 -0.94 13.10 0.51
CA CYS A 111 -2.31 13.28 0.94
C CYS A 111 -2.53 14.70 1.49
N PRO A 112 -3.53 15.45 0.98
CA PRO A 112 -3.93 16.73 1.57
C PRO A 112 -4.63 16.52 2.92
N VAL A 113 -4.72 17.59 3.71
CA VAL A 113 -5.51 17.62 4.95
C VAL A 113 -6.98 17.76 4.59
N VAL A 114 -7.82 16.91 5.17
CA VAL A 114 -9.24 16.90 4.87
C VAL A 114 -10.00 17.64 5.97
N ARG A 115 -10.61 18.76 5.60
CA ARG A 115 -11.46 19.54 6.53
C ARG A 115 -12.85 18.96 6.68
N ARG A 116 -13.40 18.37 5.61
CA ARG A 116 -14.73 17.77 5.55
C ARG A 116 -14.73 16.58 4.60
N MET A 117 -15.24 15.43 5.05
CA MET A 117 -15.47 14.27 4.19
C MET A 117 -16.88 14.31 3.60
N ARG A 118 -17.01 13.82 2.36
CA ARG A 118 -18.30 13.60 1.73
C ARG A 118 -18.79 12.19 2.06
N PRO A 119 -20.00 12.01 2.62
CA PRO A 119 -20.58 10.69 2.74
C PRO A 119 -20.82 10.13 1.33
N VAL A 120 -20.42 8.89 1.09
CA VAL A 120 -20.65 8.18 -0.17
C VAL A 120 -21.61 7.03 0.11
N GLN A 121 -22.75 7.02 -0.57
CA GLN A 121 -23.67 5.90 -0.55
C GLN A 121 -23.40 5.02 -1.77
N MET A 122 -22.85 3.83 -1.54
CA MET A 122 -22.67 2.78 -2.56
C MET A 122 -23.57 1.59 -2.19
N THR A 123 -24.87 1.76 -2.37
CA THR A 123 -25.88 0.71 -2.12
C THR A 123 -26.01 -0.27 -3.29
N ASP A 124 -25.70 0.18 -4.51
CA ASP A 124 -25.68 -0.64 -5.71
C ASP A 124 -24.22 -0.82 -6.20
N CYS A 125 -23.82 -2.06 -6.47
CA CYS A 125 -22.52 -2.40 -7.04
C CYS A 125 -22.42 -2.06 -8.53
N GLY A 126 -23.57 -1.86 -9.20
CA GLY A 126 -23.65 -1.60 -10.61
C GLY A 126 -23.12 -2.76 -11.46
N LYS A 127 -22.83 -2.50 -12.74
CA LYS A 127 -22.36 -3.52 -13.70
C LYS A 127 -20.85 -3.38 -13.94
N VAL A 128 -20.15 -4.53 -13.99
CA VAL A 128 -18.73 -4.56 -14.36
C VAL A 128 -18.57 -4.19 -15.84
N ARG A 129 -17.97 -3.02 -16.11
CA ARG A 129 -17.75 -2.54 -17.48
C ARG A 129 -16.47 -3.05 -18.13
N ARG A 130 -15.40 -3.22 -17.34
CA ARG A 130 -14.08 -3.64 -17.82
C ARG A 130 -13.22 -4.15 -16.67
N ILE A 131 -12.45 -5.19 -16.94
CA ILE A 131 -11.40 -5.70 -16.03
C ILE A 131 -10.06 -5.11 -16.48
N ARG A 132 -9.30 -4.55 -15.54
CA ARG A 132 -7.95 -4.02 -15.77
C ARG A 132 -7.01 -4.67 -14.77
N GLY A 133 -5.78 -4.96 -15.21
CA GLY A 133 -4.72 -5.48 -14.38
C GLY A 133 -3.39 -4.84 -14.74
N VAL A 134 -2.47 -4.83 -13.79
CA VAL A 134 -1.09 -4.44 -14.00
C VAL A 134 -0.25 -5.70 -13.77
N ALA A 135 0.36 -6.22 -14.84
CA ALA A 135 1.31 -7.31 -14.75
C ALA A 135 2.72 -6.73 -14.71
N TYR A 136 3.54 -7.21 -13.78
CA TYR A 136 4.95 -6.83 -13.70
C TYR A 136 5.80 -8.10 -13.69
N PRO A 137 6.67 -8.31 -14.69
CA PRO A 137 7.59 -9.41 -14.67
C PRO A 137 8.73 -9.12 -13.68
N PRO A 138 9.20 -10.12 -12.91
CA PRO A 138 10.47 -9.99 -12.21
C PRO A 138 11.59 -9.80 -13.24
N SER A 139 12.59 -8.99 -12.91
CA SER A 139 13.69 -8.62 -13.83
C SER A 139 14.60 -9.80 -14.26
N THR A 140 14.32 -11.03 -13.84
CA THR A 140 15.19 -12.21 -14.03
C THR A 140 14.63 -13.29 -14.97
N THR A 141 13.66 -13.02 -15.85
CA THR A 141 13.24 -14.04 -16.82
C THR A 141 12.78 -13.45 -18.16
N THR A 142 13.74 -13.29 -19.08
CA THR A 142 13.49 -13.50 -20.51
C THR A 142 12.79 -14.85 -20.67
N THR A 143 11.64 -14.95 -21.37
CA THR A 143 10.99 -16.17 -21.96
C THR A 143 9.45 -16.29 -21.81
N ALA A 144 8.69 -15.32 -21.28
CA ALA A 144 7.22 -15.48 -21.22
C ALA A 144 6.39 -14.29 -21.70
N THR A 145 6.49 -13.94 -22.99
CA THR A 145 5.47 -13.11 -23.68
C THR A 145 4.98 -13.67 -25.01
N ASN A 146 5.39 -14.87 -25.42
CA ASN A 146 4.79 -15.53 -26.59
C ASN A 146 3.62 -16.42 -26.18
N PHE A 147 2.45 -15.82 -25.99
CA PHE A 147 1.19 -16.55 -26.06
C PHE A 147 0.84 -16.75 -27.53
N SER A 148 1.21 -17.89 -28.12
CA SER A 148 0.55 -18.39 -29.33
C SER A 148 -0.72 -19.14 -28.92
N PRO A 149 -1.87 -18.91 -29.58
CA PRO A 149 -3.11 -19.61 -29.28
C PRO A 149 -2.99 -21.11 -29.65
N PRO A 150 -3.62 -22.02 -28.88
CA PRO A 150 -3.75 -23.41 -29.30
C PRO A 150 -4.64 -23.49 -30.55
N THR A 151 -4.22 -24.34 -31.49
CA THR A 151 -4.95 -24.68 -32.73
C THR A 151 -6.21 -25.48 -32.44
#